data_AF-A0A7U9J8Q8-F1
#
_entry.id   AF-A0A7U9J8Q8-F1
#
_cell.length_a   1.000
_cell.length_b   1.000
_cell.length_c   1.000
_cell.angle_alpha   90.00
_cell.angle_beta   90.00
_cell.angle_gamma   90.00
#
_symmetry.space_group_name_H-M   'P 1'
#
loop_
_entity.id
_entity.type
_entity.pdbx_description
1 polymer ?
#
loop_
_entity_poly.entity_id
_entity_poly.type
_entity_poly.pdbx_seq_one_letter_code
_entity_poly.pdbx_strand_id
1 'polypeptide(L)' 'MGEYVQKGNIQVAKVLYDFVNEELLPNSGLDQDKFWSDFGALISDLTPRNKELLARRDFRLLF' A
#
# COMPACT_ATOMS: atom_id res chain seq x y z
N MET A 1 8.31 -4.17 18.57
CA MET A 1 8.61 -4.41 17.15
C MET A 1 7.38 -5.03 16.53
N GLY A 2 6.80 -4.42 15.49
CA GLY A 2 5.65 -5.01 14.79
C GLY A 2 6.10 -6.16 13.89
N GLU A 3 5.29 -7.21 13.78
CA GLU A 3 5.50 -8.27 12.78
C GLU A 3 5.12 -7.74 11.40
N TYR A 4 5.92 -8.07 10.39
CA TYR A 4 5.68 -7.71 8.98
C TYR A 4 5.60 -8.97 8.13
N VAL A 5 4.73 -8.92 7.12
CA VAL A 5 4.55 -9.97 6.12
C VAL A 5 5.00 -9.43 4.77
N GLN A 6 5.86 -10.18 4.08
CA GLN A 6 6.25 -9.87 2.70
C GLN A 6 5.16 -10.36 1.75
N LYS A 7 4.60 -9.46 0.94
CA LYS A 7 3.66 -9.80 -0.12
C LYS A 7 3.98 -9.03 -1.39
N GLY A 8 4.27 -9.76 -2.47
CA GLY A 8 4.81 -9.18 -3.69
C GLY A 8 6.07 -8.37 -3.40
N ASN A 9 6.07 -7.11 -3.82
CA ASN A 9 7.16 -6.14 -3.66
C ASN A 9 7.02 -5.23 -2.42
N ILE A 10 6.03 -5.47 -1.54
CA ILE A 10 5.80 -4.65 -0.33
C ILE A 10 5.91 -5.46 0.97
N GLN A 11 6.25 -4.75 2.05
CA GLN A 11 6.17 -5.26 3.41
C GLN A 11 5.00 -4.61 4.11
N VAL A 12 4.09 -5.43 4.63
CA VAL A 12 2.85 -4.99 5.26
C VAL A 12 2.86 -5.40 6.72
N ALA A 13 2.46 -4.51 7.61
CA ALA A 13 2.29 -4.86 9.02
C ALA A 13 1.28 -6.01 9.14
N LYS A 14 1.62 -7.05 9.90
CA LYS A 14 0.82 -8.27 10.01
C LYS A 14 -0.63 -7.99 10.42
N VAL A 15 -0.82 -7.08 11.38
CA VAL A 15 -2.17 -6.64 11.82
C VAL A 15 -3.04 -6.12 10.67
N LEU A 16 -2.44 -5.38 9.72
CA LEU A 16 -3.16 -4.87 8.56
C LEU A 16 -3.39 -5.97 7.52
N TYR A 17 -2.39 -6.83 7.31
CA TYR A 17 -2.52 -7.97 6.42
C TYR A 17 -3.66 -8.89 6.87
N ASP A 18 -3.68 -9.29 8.14
CA ASP A 18 -4.70 -10.16 8.72
C ASP A 18 -6.08 -9.53 8.61
N PHE A 19 -6.23 -8.26 9.02
CA PHE A 19 -7.49 -7.51 8.89
C PHE A 19 -8.02 -7.50 7.44
N VAL A 20 -7.17 -7.21 6.46
CA VAL A 20 -7.58 -7.15 5.06
C VAL A 20 -8.03 -8.54 4.57
N ASN A 21 -7.30 -9.60 4.89
CA ASN A 21 -7.59 -10.94 4.38
C ASN A 21 -8.75 -11.63 5.10
N GLU A 22 -8.93 -11.38 6.39
CA GLU A 22 -9.93 -12.05 7.22
C GLU A 22 -11.25 -11.27 7.29
N GLU A 23 -11.21 -9.93 7.25
CA GLU A 23 -12.42 -9.11 7.43
C GLU A 23 -12.89 -8.42 6.15
N LEU A 24 -11.98 -7.89 5.32
CA LEU A 24 -12.35 -7.08 4.15
C LEU A 24 -12.54 -7.91 2.88
N LEU A 25 -11.56 -8.75 2.53
CA LEU A 25 -11.55 -9.45 1.25
C LEU A 25 -12.66 -10.50 1.08
N PRO A 26 -13.06 -11.30 2.09
CA PRO A 26 -14.06 -12.36 1.91
C PRO A 26 -15.41 -11.88 1.33
N ASN A 27 -15.80 -10.64 1.60
CA ASN A 27 -17.05 -10.05 1.11
C ASN A 27 -16.88 -9.19 -0.16
N SER A 28 -15.65 -9.04 -0.65
CA SER A 28 -15.34 -8.17 -1.79
C SER A 28 -15.37 -8.87 -3.15
N GLY A 29 -15.28 -10.21 -3.17
CA GLY A 29 -15.13 -11.00 -4.39
C GLY A 29 -13.75 -10.90 -5.04
N LEU A 30 -12.78 -10.27 -4.37
CA LEU A 30 -11.40 -10.17 -4.83
C LEU A 30 -10.56 -11.33 -4.32
N ASP A 31 -9.69 -11.85 -5.18
CA ASP A 31 -8.66 -12.83 -4.79
C ASP A 31 -7.55 -12.15 -3.98
N GLN A 32 -7.11 -12.81 -2.90
CA GLN A 32 -6.13 -12.25 -1.97
C GLN A 32 -4.77 -12.02 -2.63
N ASP A 33 -4.24 -13.01 -3.33
CA ASP A 33 -2.92 -12.91 -3.94
C ASP A 33 -2.92 -11.90 -5.09
N LYS A 34 -4.00 -11.87 -5.89
CA LYS A 34 -4.19 -10.86 -6.92
C LYS A 34 -4.27 -9.45 -6.33
N PHE A 35 -5.04 -9.25 -5.26
CA PHE A 35 -5.16 -7.96 -4.58
C PHE A 35 -3.79 -7.44 -4.14
N TRP A 36 -3.00 -8.25 -3.44
CA TRP A 36 -1.70 -7.82 -2.93
C TRP A 36 -0.67 -7.58 -4.04
N SER A 37 -0.70 -8.38 -5.11
CA SER A 37 0.14 -8.17 -6.29
C SER A 37 -0.18 -6.85 -6.98
N ASP A 38 -1.45 -6.60 -7.29
CA ASP A 38 -1.90 -5.37 -7.96
C ASP A 38 -1.65 -4.14 -7.09
N PHE A 39 -1.92 -4.24 -5.79
CA PHE A 39 -1.69 -3.15 -4.83
C PHE A 39 -0.20 -2.78 -4.75
N GLY A 40 0.69 -3.77 -4.70
CA GLY A 40 2.13 -3.56 -4.70
C GLY A 40 2.65 -2.90 -5.99
N ALA A 41 2.06 -3.24 -7.15
CA ALA A 41 2.34 -2.58 -8.41
C ALA A 41 1.89 -1.11 -8.39
N LEU A 42 0.66 -0.84 -7.95
CA LEU A 42 0.13 0.52 -7.82
C LEU A 42 0.98 1.40 -6.90
N ILE A 43 1.45 0.86 -5.77
CA ILE A 43 2.36 1.59 -4.87
C ILE A 43 3.64 1.95 -5.61
N SER A 44 4.24 1.02 -6.36
CA SER A 44 5.49 1.27 -7.07
C SER A 44 5.34 2.35 -8.14
N ASP A 45 4.24 2.33 -8.87
CA ASP A 45 3.97 3.28 -9.96
C ASP A 45 3.64 4.68 -9.42
N LEU A 46 2.88 4.76 -8.33
CA LEU A 46 2.35 6.03 -7.82
C LEU A 46 3.24 6.69 -6.77
N THR A 47 4.14 5.95 -6.11
CA THR A 47 5.06 6.51 -5.11
C THR A 47 5.92 7.64 -5.66
N PRO A 48 6.57 7.53 -6.84
CA PRO A 48 7.38 8.62 -7.40
C PRO A 48 6.56 9.89 -7.64
N ARG A 49 5.37 9.74 -8.24
CA ARG A 49 4.47 10.87 -8.51
C ARG A 49 3.97 11.52 -7.23
N ASN A 50 3.63 10.73 -6.22
CA ASN A 50 3.18 11.27 -4.93
C ASN A 50 4.29 12.08 -4.24
N LYS A 51 5.54 11.59 -4.28
CA LYS A 51 6.71 12.33 -3.79
C LYS A 51 6.90 13.67 -4.52
N GLU A 52 6.73 13.69 -5.83
CA GLU A 52 6.81 14.93 -6.62
C GLU A 52 5.74 15.94 -6.20
N LEU A 53 4.49 15.50 -5.99
CA LEU A 53 3.40 16.37 -5.56
C LEU A 53 3.61 16.93 -4.15
N LEU A 54 4.15 16.11 -3.23
CA LEU A 54 4.55 16.58 -1.91
C LEU A 54 5.64 17.65 -2.00
N ALA A 55 6.67 17.42 -2.82
CA ALA A 55 7.73 18.41 -3.02
C ALA A 55 7.18 19.74 -3.58
N ARG A 56 6.23 19.69 -4.52
CA ARG A 56 5.55 20.90 -5.05
C ARG A 56 4.76 21.64 -3.96
N ARG A 57 4.06 20.91 -3.08
CA ARG A 57 3.33 21.51 -1.95
C ARG A 57 4.30 22.17 -0.97
N ASP A 58 5.35 21.47 -0.59
CA ASP A 58 6.31 21.92 0.41
C ASP A 58 7.13 23.11 -0.11
N PHE A 59 7.47 23.13 -1.40
CA PHE A 59 8.04 24.30 -2.06
C PHE A 59 7.12 25.53 -1.95
N ARG A 60 5.80 25.35 -2.11
CA ARG A 60 4.81 26.46 -2.01
C ARG A 60 4.67 27.01 -0.58
N LEU A 61 5.10 26.29 0.46
CA LEU A 61 5.01 26.73 1.86
C LEU A 61 6.26 27.51 2.32
N LEU A 62 7.26 27.68 1.46
CA LEU A 62 8.52 28.36 1.76
C LEU A 62 8.56 29.83 1.26
N PHE A 63 7.43 30.36 0.79
CA PHE A 63 7.22 31.77 0.39
C PHE A 63 5.95 32.32 1.02
#